data_AF-C4V7U9-F1
#
_entry.id   AF-C4V7U9-F1
#
_cell.length_a   1.000
_cell.length_b   1.000
_cell.length_c   1.000
_cell.angle_alpha   90.00
_cell.angle_beta   90.00
_cell.angle_gamma   90.00
#
_symmetry.space_group_name_H-M   'P 1'
#
loop_
_entity.id
_entity.type
_entity.pdbx_description
1 polymer ?
#
loop_
_entity_poly.entity_id
_entity_poly.type
_entity_poly.pdbx_seq_one_letter_code
_entity_poly.pdbx_strand_id
1 'polypeptide(L)'
;MAISNFGNTNILTVICDICFLSIKEEPIFQCILCKIDLCIFCFYDRLEISSHKNSHEYRVFLCTKKLNNDWTILEELIFLMV
;
A
#
# COMPACT_ATOMS: atom_id res chain seq x y z
N MET A 1 -3.69 -6.00 1.47
CA MET A 1 -2.69 -5.82 0.41
C MET A 1 -2.99 -6.67 -0.81
N ALA A 2 -3.65 -6.04 -1.78
CA ALA A 2 -3.73 -6.53 -3.16
C ALA A 2 -2.53 -5.99 -3.96
N ILE A 3 -1.88 -6.85 -4.74
CA ILE A 3 -0.69 -6.52 -5.53
C ILE A 3 -1.00 -6.70 -7.01
N SER A 4 -0.53 -5.78 -7.84
CA SER A 4 -0.60 -5.88 -9.30
C SER A 4 0.80 -5.88 -9.91
N ASN A 5 0.98 -6.72 -10.93
CA ASN A 5 2.17 -6.79 -11.76
C ASN A 5 1.84 -6.26 -13.16
N PHE A 6 2.55 -5.22 -13.62
CA PHE A 6 2.45 -4.74 -14.99
C PHE A 6 3.42 -5.53 -15.86
N GLY A 7 2.88 -6.51 -16.61
CA GLY A 7 3.61 -7.60 -17.28
C GLY A 7 4.72 -7.23 -18.27
N ASN A 8 4.89 -5.95 -18.64
CA ASN A 8 6.00 -5.52 -19.50
C ASN A 8 7.23 -4.99 -18.74
N THR A 9 7.11 -4.71 -17.45
CA THR A 9 8.20 -4.07 -16.68
C THR A 9 8.55 -4.79 -15.37
N ASN A 10 7.85 -5.87 -15.00
CA ASN A 10 7.97 -6.54 -13.70
C ASN A 10 7.85 -5.57 -12.51
N ILE A 11 7.16 -4.45 -12.69
CA ILE A 11 6.95 -3.48 -11.61
C ILE A 11 5.78 -3.96 -10.77
N LEU A 12 6.08 -4.30 -9.53
CA LEU A 12 5.09 -4.62 -8.50
C LEU A 12 4.55 -3.32 -7.92
N THR A 13 3.23 -3.23 -7.80
CA THR A 13 2.54 -2.08 -7.19
C THR A 13 1.40 -2.57 -6.31
N VAL A 14 1.12 -1.82 -5.25
CA VAL A 14 -0.02 -2.08 -4.37
C VAL A 14 -1.25 -1.36 -4.91
N ILE A 15 -2.42 -1.96 -4.77
CA ILE A 15 -3.70 -1.36 -5.16
C ILE A 15 -4.35 -0.72 -3.94
N CYS A 16 -4.86 0.51 -4.10
CA CYS A 16 -5.69 1.15 -3.08
C CYS A 16 -7.02 0.42 -2.91
N ASP A 17 -7.38 0.07 -1.68
CA ASP A 17 -8.61 -0.69 -1.39
C ASP A 17 -9.90 0.15 -1.52
N ILE A 18 -9.80 1.47 -1.67
CA ILE A 18 -10.97 2.36 -1.85
C ILE A 18 -11.21 2.69 -3.33
N CYS A 19 -10.20 3.21 -4.03
CA CYS A 19 -10.36 3.67 -5.41
C CYS A 19 -9.88 2.67 -6.46
N PHE A 20 -9.30 1.56 -6.04
CA PHE A 20 -8.77 0.49 -6.92
C PHE A 20 -7.68 0.93 -7.90
N LEU A 21 -7.07 2.10 -7.67
CA LEU A 21 -5.93 2.59 -8.45
C LEU A 21 -4.61 2.04 -7.88
N SER A 22 -3.65 1.78 -8.76
CA SER A 22 -2.29 1.38 -8.36
C SER A 22 -1.56 2.54 -7.70
N ILE A 23 -1.01 2.30 -6.51
CA ILE A 23 -0.17 3.24 -5.77
C ILE A 23 1.26 3.07 -6.28
N LYS A 24 1.76 4.09 -6.99
CA LYS A 24 3.08 4.09 -7.63
C LYS A 24 3.96 5.16 -7.01
N GLU A 25 5.12 4.76 -6.47
CA GLU A 25 6.13 5.67 -5.91
C GLU A 25 5.63 6.60 -4.77
N GLU A 26 4.41 6.40 -4.31
CA GLU A 26 3.77 7.15 -3.24
C GLU A 26 3.77 6.35 -1.93
N PRO A 27 3.73 7.04 -0.78
CA PRO A 27 3.54 6.38 0.50
C PRO A 27 2.16 5.69 0.56
N ILE A 28 2.16 4.48 1.10
CA ILE A 28 0.95 3.71 1.38
C ILE A 28 0.56 3.94 2.83
N PHE A 29 -0.70 4.26 3.06
CA PHE A 29 -1.29 4.41 4.38
C PHE A 29 -2.08 3.14 4.69
N GLN A 30 -1.49 2.23 5.46
CA GLN A 30 -2.17 1.00 5.84
C GLN A 30 -2.82 1.14 7.21
N CYS A 31 -4.13 0.94 7.28
CA CYS A 31 -4.88 0.89 8.53
C CYS A 31 -4.45 -0.32 9.37
N ILE A 32 -4.04 -0.10 10.62
CA ILE A 32 -3.57 -1.17 11.52
C ILE A 32 -4.70 -2.12 11.88
N LEU A 33 -5.92 -1.61 12.05
CA LEU A 33 -7.09 -2.38 12.48
C LEU A 33 -7.74 -3.13 11.30
N CYS A 34 -8.02 -2.43 10.20
CA CYS A 34 -8.76 -2.98 9.06
C CYS A 34 -7.88 -3.74 8.06
N LYS A 35 -6.55 -3.54 8.11
CA LYS A 35 -5.57 -4.07 7.14
C LYS A 35 -5.82 -3.63 5.68
N ILE A 36 -6.51 -2.51 5.50
CA ILE A 36 -6.68 -1.89 4.18
C ILE A 36 -5.52 -0.94 3.87
N ASP A 37 -5.16 -0.88 2.59
CA ASP A 37 -4.12 -0.05 2.01
C ASP A 37 -4.75 1.14 1.26
N LEU A 38 -4.39 2.36 1.66
CA LEU A 38 -4.91 3.60 1.08
C LEU A 38 -3.82 4.35 0.31
N CYS A 39 -4.18 4.90 -0.85
CA CYS A 39 -3.37 5.92 -1.52
C CYS A 39 -3.45 7.25 -0.77
N ILE A 40 -2.52 8.16 -1.06
CA ILE A 40 -2.46 9.48 -0.44
C ILE A 40 -3.76 10.27 -0.62
N PHE A 41 -4.42 10.17 -1.78
CA PHE A 41 -5.66 10.88 -2.07
C PHE A 41 -6.82 10.38 -1.22
N CYS A 42 -7.06 9.06 -1.18
CA CYS A 42 -8.14 8.50 -0.37
C CYS A 42 -7.94 8.72 1.12
N PHE A 43 -6.68 8.73 1.58
CA PHE A 43 -6.34 9.09 2.96
C PHE A 43 -6.59 10.57 3.25
N TYR A 44 -6.11 11.47 2.38
CA TYR A 44 -6.26 12.92 2.54
C TYR A 44 -7.74 13.37 2.50
N ASP A 45 -8.52 12.81 1.58
CA ASP A 45 -9.95 13.09 1.43
C ASP A 45 -10.81 12.45 2.53
N ARG A 46 -10.18 11.72 3.46
CA ARG A 46 -10.84 11.08 4.62
C ARG A 46 -11.97 10.15 4.20
N LEU A 47 -11.77 9.36 3.15
CA LEU A 47 -12.79 8.44 2.65
C LEU A 47 -12.99 7.28 3.64
N GLU A 48 -14.24 7.05 4.01
CA GLU A 48 -14.64 5.93 4.87
C GLU A 48 -15.48 4.91 4.09
N ILE A 49 -15.32 3.65 4.47
CA ILE A 49 -16.20 2.54 4.09
C ILE A 49 -16.82 1.94 5.35
N SER A 50 -17.78 1.04 5.22
CA SER A 50 -18.49 0.45 6.37
C SER A 50 -17.56 -0.12 7.45
N SER A 51 -16.46 -0.76 7.04
CA SER A 51 -15.47 -1.39 7.94
C SER A 51 -14.32 -0.47 8.36
N HIS A 52 -14.22 0.74 7.80
CA HIS A 52 -13.06 1.62 7.98
C HIS A 52 -13.44 3.01 8.49
N LYS A 53 -12.68 3.50 9.48
CA LYS A 53 -12.81 4.84 10.04
C LYS A 53 -11.49 5.58 10.00
N ASN A 54 -11.54 6.87 9.70
CA ASN A 54 -10.34 7.72 9.65
C ASN A 54 -9.69 7.92 11.02
N SER A 55 -10.41 7.61 12.11
CA SER A 55 -9.88 7.64 13.48
C SER A 55 -9.00 6.44 13.80
N HIS A 56 -8.94 5.42 12.93
CA HIS A 56 -8.06 4.29 13.14
C HIS A 56 -6.59 4.70 13.03
N GLU A 57 -5.71 3.93 13.65
CA GLU A 57 -4.27 4.14 13.52
C GLU A 57 -3.75 3.58 12.19
N TYR A 58 -2.73 4.24 11.64
CA TYR A 58 -2.11 3.86 10.37
C TYR A 58 -0.61 3.65 10.53
N ARG A 59 -0.08 2.70 9.77
CA ARG A 59 1.35 2.65 9.43
C ARG A 59 1.55 3.22 8.03
N VAL A 60 2.65 3.94 7.84
CA VAL A 60 2.99 4.56 6.56
C VAL A 60 4.31 3.99 6.07
N PHE A 61 4.36 3.54 4.82
CA PHE A 61 5.58 3.01 4.21
C PHE A 61 5.63 3.33 2.73
N LEU A 62 6.86 3.46 2.21
CA LEU A 62 7.11 3.70 0.79
C LEU A 62 7.61 2.41 0.15
N CYS A 63 6.78 1.79 -0.69
CA CYS A 63 7.08 0.49 -1.30
C CYS A 63 8.36 0.47 -2.13
N THR A 64 8.70 1.57 -2.79
CA THR A 64 9.87 1.70 -3.66
C THR A 64 11.16 2.01 -2.91
N LYS A 65 11.10 2.26 -1.60
CA LYS A 65 12.29 2.50 -0.79
C LYS A 65 13.10 1.21 -0.72
N LYS A 66 14.36 1.29 -1.13
CA LYS A 66 15.33 0.20 -0.97
C LYS A 66 15.82 0.12 0.48
N LEU A 67 16.04 -1.11 0.92
CA LEU A 67 16.77 -1.45 2.13
C LEU A 67 18.25 -1.71 1.80
N ASN A 68 19.06 -1.96 2.82
CA ASN A 68 20.52 -2.11 2.68
C ASN A 68 20.94 -3.29 1.78
N ASN A 69 20.04 -4.22 1.50
CA ASN A 69 20.25 -5.42 0.68
C ASN A 69 19.73 -5.26 -0.76
N ASP A 70 19.49 -4.03 -1.23
CA ASP A 70 18.91 -3.69 -2.53
C ASP A 70 17.44 -4.08 -2.76
N TRP A 71 16.85 -4.84 -1.83
CA TRP A 71 15.44 -5.19 -1.89
C TRP A 71 14.60 -3.97 -1.53
N THR A 72 13.54 -3.76 -2.27
CA THR A 72 12.51 -2.80 -1.93
C THR A 72 11.73 -3.28 -0.72
N ILE A 73 11.17 -2.35 0.06
CA ILE A 73 10.27 -2.70 1.18
C ILE A 73 9.11 -3.59 0.69
N LEU A 74 8.62 -3.38 -0.54
CA LEU A 74 7.57 -4.22 -1.11
C LEU A 74 8.03 -5.67 -1.32
N GLU A 75 9.22 -5.89 -1.86
CA GLU A 75 9.77 -7.24 -2.07
C GLU A 75 9.94 -7.99 -0.75
N GLU A 76 10.49 -7.34 0.29
CA GLU A 76 10.60 -7.92 1.63
C GLU A 76 9.24 -8.27 2.25
N LEU A 77 8.26 -7.37 2.12
CA LEU A 77 6.90 -7.61 2.62
C LEU A 77 6.26 -8.81 1.94
N ILE A 78 6.44 -8.96 0.63
CA ILE A 78 5.94 -10.12 -0.11
C ILE A 78 6.63 -11.40 0.35
N PHE A 79 7.95 -11.38 0.51
CA PHE A 79 8.72 -12.53 0.93
C PHE A 79 8.34 -13.05 2.32
N LEU A 80 8.09 -12.15 3.29
CA LEU A 80 7.71 -12.52 4.66
C LEU A 80 6.24 -12.94 4.82
N MET A 81 5.38 -12.64 3.84
CA MET A 81 3.96 -12.97 3.86
C MET A 81 3.62 -14.29 3.17
N VAL A 82 4.62 -14.98 2.59
CA VAL A 82 4.54 -16.33 2.02
C VAL A 82 4.99 -17.34 3.07
#